data_AF-U2QDC9-F1
#
_entry.id   AF-U2QDC9-F1
#
_cell.length_a   1.000
_cell.length_b   1.000
_cell.length_c   1.000
_cell.angle_alpha   90.00
_cell.angle_beta   90.00
_cell.angle_gamma   90.00
#
_symmetry.space_group_name_H-M   'P 1'
#
loop_
_entity.id
_entity.type
_entity.pdbx_description
1 polymer ?
#
loop_
_entity_poly.entity_id
_entity_poly.type
_entity_poly.pdbx_seq_one_letter_code
_entity_poly.pdbx_strand_id
1 'polypeptide(L)'
;MLNKIRKLSYFLFLLFINISLFAVKLSEISGIKKLSNYNEIKNIEVSRIFEKKSGTSVFNRINGLAYPKNENKVFSGVLIARENNNIVGLYQYNNGKLEGIVNDYYENGQIHINSIARNDKIEGKTFIYYPDGKLQDYRIFENDIIIKSTEYNKNGKIKNTLTSTGGLNAVIILYYENEFKSAEIEVIQDYSNRKEEIKFIKNGKTTVYERN
;
A
#
# COMPACT_ATOMS: atom_id res chain seq x y z
N MET A 1 -19.78 1.67 74.54
CA MET A 1 -19.70 2.66 73.44
C MET A 1 -18.39 2.41 72.70
N LEU A 2 -18.36 1.52 71.71
CA LEU A 2 -18.51 1.80 70.26
C LEU A 2 -17.44 2.75 69.68
N ASN A 3 -16.47 2.11 69.01
CA ASN A 3 -15.73 2.50 67.80
C ASN A 3 -15.24 3.94 67.64
N LYS A 4 -13.92 4.09 67.45
CA LYS A 4 -13.45 4.84 66.28
C LYS A 4 -12.21 4.22 65.65
N ILE A 5 -12.46 3.71 64.45
CA ILE A 5 -11.56 3.04 63.52
C ILE A 5 -10.61 4.06 62.87
N ARG A 6 -9.39 3.56 62.62
CA ARG A 6 -8.23 4.11 61.89
C ARG A 6 -8.57 5.13 60.80
N LYS A 7 -7.80 6.23 60.75
CA LYS A 7 -7.48 6.93 59.49
C LYS A 7 -6.02 6.68 59.16
N LEU A 8 -5.77 5.60 58.42
CA LEU A 8 -4.52 5.36 57.71
C LEU A 8 -4.56 6.27 56.48
N SER A 9 -3.75 7.34 56.47
CA SER A 9 -3.63 8.21 55.30
C SER A 9 -2.96 7.42 54.18
N TYR A 10 -3.73 7.06 53.16
CA TYR A 10 -3.20 6.42 51.95
C TYR A 10 -2.40 7.47 51.17
N PHE A 11 -1.08 7.30 51.16
CA PHE A 11 -0.17 7.99 50.27
C PHE A 11 -0.58 7.62 48.83
N LEU A 12 -1.02 8.61 48.06
CA LEU A 12 -1.42 8.46 46.67
C LEU A 12 -0.17 8.07 45.85
N PHE A 13 0.08 6.78 45.70
CA PHE A 13 1.09 6.26 44.80
C PHE A 13 0.62 6.58 43.37
N LEU A 14 1.15 7.67 42.80
CA LEU A 14 1.11 7.95 41.38
C LEU A 14 1.84 6.81 40.67
N LEU A 15 1.08 5.77 40.34
CA LEU A 15 1.53 4.72 39.44
C LEU A 15 1.58 5.38 38.06
N PHE A 16 2.72 6.00 37.74
CA PHE A 16 3.10 6.23 36.36
C PHE A 16 3.14 4.85 35.72
N ILE A 17 2.02 4.42 35.15
CA ILE A 17 2.03 3.32 34.18
C ILE A 17 2.82 3.91 33.02
N ASN A 18 4.13 3.71 33.04
CA ASN A 18 4.89 3.58 31.82
C ASN A 18 4.18 2.47 31.05
N ILE A 19 3.20 2.84 30.22
CA ILE A 19 2.70 1.96 29.19
C ILE A 19 3.90 1.83 28.26
N SER A 20 4.76 0.85 28.53
CA SER A 20 5.68 0.32 27.56
C SER A 20 4.85 0.14 26.29
N LEU A 21 5.18 0.87 25.22
CA LEU A 21 4.58 0.64 23.92
C LEU A 21 4.99 -0.78 23.53
N PHE A 22 4.16 -1.76 23.83
CA PHE A 22 4.39 -3.11 23.33
C PHE A 22 4.17 -3.04 21.83
N ALA A 23 5.28 -3.14 21.08
CA ALA A 23 5.21 -3.27 19.65
C ALA A 23 4.53 -4.61 19.33
N VAL A 24 3.53 -4.58 18.45
CA VAL A 24 2.83 -5.76 17.96
C VAL A 24 3.58 -6.25 16.72
N LYS A 25 3.94 -7.53 16.70
CA LYS A 25 4.50 -8.15 15.51
C LYS A 25 3.39 -8.53 14.54
N LEU A 26 3.59 -8.29 13.25
CA LEU A 26 2.60 -8.68 12.24
C LEU A 26 2.31 -10.18 12.25
N SER A 27 3.27 -11.02 12.62
CA SER A 27 3.10 -12.47 12.74
C SER A 27 2.05 -12.94 13.76
N GLU A 28 1.66 -12.07 14.69
CA GLU A 28 0.65 -12.36 15.73
C GLU A 28 -0.79 -12.15 15.22
N ILE A 29 -0.95 -11.55 14.03
CA ILE A 29 -2.25 -11.16 13.50
C ILE A 29 -2.94 -12.35 12.84
N SER A 30 -4.21 -12.58 13.21
CA SER A 30 -5.02 -13.64 12.62
C SER A 30 -5.12 -13.52 11.09
N GLY A 31 -4.79 -14.60 10.39
CA GLY A 31 -4.80 -14.68 8.93
C GLY A 31 -3.51 -14.25 8.23
N ILE A 32 -2.58 -13.56 8.91
CA ILE A 32 -1.32 -13.06 8.29
C ILE A 32 -0.47 -14.18 7.68
N LYS A 33 -0.47 -15.37 8.31
CA LYS A 33 0.32 -16.53 7.89
C LYS A 33 -0.16 -17.14 6.57
N LYS A 34 -1.38 -16.78 6.11
CA LYS A 34 -1.94 -17.22 4.83
C LYS A 34 -1.46 -16.35 3.66
N LEU A 35 -0.82 -15.22 3.93
CA LEU A 35 -0.36 -14.30 2.89
C LEU A 35 0.90 -14.84 2.21
N SER A 36 0.91 -14.80 0.88
CA SER A 36 2.02 -15.30 0.06
C SER A 36 3.39 -14.66 0.37
N ASN A 37 3.41 -13.42 0.84
CA ASN A 37 4.62 -12.70 1.26
C ASN A 37 4.86 -12.73 2.78
N TYR A 38 4.23 -13.65 3.53
CA TYR A 38 4.33 -13.71 5.00
C TYR A 38 5.77 -13.62 5.53
N ASN A 39 6.71 -14.30 4.88
CA ASN A 39 8.11 -14.32 5.31
C ASN A 39 8.80 -12.95 5.25
N GLU A 40 8.34 -12.06 4.37
CA GLU A 40 8.87 -10.71 4.21
C GLU A 40 8.33 -9.77 5.30
N ILE A 41 7.09 -9.98 5.74
CA ILE A 41 6.39 -9.04 6.63
C ILE A 41 6.27 -9.49 8.10
N LYS A 42 6.47 -10.78 8.40
CA LYS A 42 6.19 -11.40 9.71
C LYS A 42 6.87 -10.73 10.92
N ASN A 43 8.04 -10.14 10.70
CA ASN A 43 8.88 -9.55 11.74
C ASN A 43 8.70 -8.04 11.87
N ILE A 44 7.82 -7.42 11.07
CA ILE A 44 7.54 -5.99 11.20
C ILE A 44 6.84 -5.75 12.54
N GLU A 45 7.41 -4.83 13.31
CA GLU A 45 6.92 -4.41 14.62
C GLU A 45 6.24 -3.04 14.49
N VAL A 46 5.03 -2.92 15.03
CA VAL A 46 4.21 -1.71 14.90
C VAL A 46 3.57 -1.32 16.22
N SER A 47 3.36 -0.02 16.43
CA SER A 47 2.82 0.50 17.69
C SER A 47 1.38 0.07 17.98
N ARG A 48 0.60 -0.20 16.93
CA ARG A 48 -0.77 -0.74 17.04
C ARG A 48 -1.29 -1.22 15.68
N ILE A 49 -2.35 -2.02 15.74
CA ILE A 49 -3.12 -2.47 14.58
C ILE A 49 -4.50 -1.82 14.60
N PHE A 50 -4.99 -1.44 13.43
CA PHE A 50 -6.37 -1.02 13.23
C PHE A 50 -6.96 -1.90 12.12
N GLU A 51 -8.15 -2.45 12.32
CA GLU A 51 -8.81 -3.28 11.30
C GLU A 51 -10.06 -2.59 10.76
N LYS A 52 -10.36 -2.83 9.47
CA LYS A 52 -11.56 -2.34 8.81
C LYS A 52 -12.14 -3.36 7.85
N LYS A 53 -13.45 -3.27 7.59
CA LYS A 53 -14.04 -3.92 6.42
C LYS A 53 -13.53 -3.25 5.13
N SER A 54 -13.24 -4.04 4.10
CA SER A 54 -12.93 -3.53 2.76
C SER A 54 -14.01 -2.54 2.28
N GLY A 55 -13.59 -1.53 1.52
CA GLY A 55 -14.48 -0.44 1.06
C GLY A 55 -14.95 0.56 2.12
N THR A 56 -14.69 0.34 3.42
CA THR A 56 -15.07 1.30 4.47
C THR A 56 -13.96 2.32 4.75
N SER A 57 -14.35 3.56 5.07
CA SER A 57 -13.44 4.61 5.56
C SER A 57 -13.48 4.68 7.07
N VAL A 58 -12.32 4.57 7.72
CA VAL A 58 -12.16 4.59 9.19
C VAL A 58 -11.36 5.78 9.71
N PHE A 59 -10.78 6.57 8.80
CA PHE A 59 -9.99 7.76 9.14
C PHE A 59 -10.66 9.05 8.65
N ASN A 60 -10.61 10.08 9.48
CA ASN A 60 -10.76 11.47 9.06
C ASN A 60 -9.38 12.00 8.64
N ARG A 61 -9.36 12.86 7.62
CA ARG A 61 -8.14 13.54 7.17
C ARG A 61 -8.22 15.00 7.62
N ILE A 62 -7.39 15.35 8.59
CA ILE A 62 -7.30 16.72 9.12
C ILE A 62 -5.88 17.21 8.85
N ASN A 63 -5.74 18.27 8.05
CA ASN A 63 -4.43 18.80 7.60
C ASN A 63 -3.51 17.72 7.00
N GLY A 64 -4.08 16.78 6.24
CA GLY A 64 -3.32 15.69 5.63
C GLY A 64 -2.86 14.60 6.60
N LEU A 65 -3.34 14.56 7.85
CA LEU A 65 -3.03 13.51 8.81
C LEU A 65 -4.26 12.62 9.05
N ALA A 66 -4.04 11.32 9.19
CA ALA A 66 -5.08 10.33 9.50
C ALA A 66 -5.39 10.30 11.00
N TYR A 67 -6.66 10.52 11.33
CA TYR A 67 -7.23 10.35 12.66
C TYR A 67 -8.29 9.25 12.61
N PRO A 68 -8.22 8.18 13.42
CA PRO A 68 -9.34 7.26 13.61
C PRO A 68 -10.61 8.03 13.94
N LYS A 69 -11.73 7.71 13.29
CA LYS A 69 -12.99 8.48 13.41
C LYS A 69 -13.52 8.61 14.84
N ASN A 70 -13.09 7.71 15.72
CA ASN A 70 -13.44 7.64 17.14
C ASN A 70 -12.31 8.13 18.07
N GLU A 71 -11.24 8.72 17.54
CA GLU A 71 -10.08 9.17 18.33
C GLU A 71 -9.64 10.58 17.92
N ASN A 72 -9.16 11.34 18.91
CA ASN A 72 -8.53 12.66 18.68
C ASN A 72 -7.00 12.57 18.56
N LYS A 73 -6.46 11.37 18.33
CA LYS A 73 -5.03 11.12 18.20
C LYS A 73 -4.70 10.67 16.79
N VAL A 74 -3.60 11.21 16.26
CA VAL A 74 -3.06 10.81 14.97
C VAL A 74 -2.70 9.31 14.94
N PHE A 75 -2.94 8.65 13.81
CA PHE A 75 -2.68 7.23 13.65
C PHE A 75 -1.20 6.95 13.31
N SER A 76 -0.53 6.16 14.16
CA SER A 76 0.71 5.45 13.82
C SER A 76 0.47 3.97 14.08
N GLY A 77 0.83 3.11 13.12
CA GLY A 77 0.57 1.68 13.18
C GLY A 77 0.28 1.10 11.80
N VAL A 78 -0.37 -0.06 11.77
CA VAL A 78 -0.80 -0.70 10.52
C VAL A 78 -2.32 -0.78 10.46
N LEU A 79 -2.88 -0.36 9.34
CA LEU A 79 -4.28 -0.56 8.97
C LEU A 79 -4.40 -1.87 8.17
N ILE A 80 -5.31 -2.76 8.58
CA ILE A 80 -5.64 -4.00 7.90
C ILE A 80 -7.06 -3.90 7.34
N ALA A 81 -7.21 -4.10 6.04
CA ALA A 81 -8.50 -4.25 5.40
C ALA A 81 -8.85 -5.73 5.27
N ARG A 82 -10.06 -6.10 5.69
CA ARG A 82 -10.59 -7.47 5.59
C ARG A 82 -11.82 -7.57 4.72
N GLU A 83 -11.92 -8.68 4.01
CA GLU A 83 -13.09 -9.13 3.25
C GLU A 83 -13.33 -10.60 3.54
N ASN A 84 -14.54 -10.97 3.97
CA ASN A 84 -14.89 -12.35 4.36
C ASN A 84 -13.88 -12.98 5.35
N ASN A 85 -13.38 -12.19 6.31
CA ASN A 85 -12.32 -12.51 7.28
C ASN A 85 -10.89 -12.67 6.71
N ASN A 86 -10.71 -12.65 5.39
CA ASN A 86 -9.41 -12.65 4.73
C ASN A 86 -8.81 -11.25 4.72
N ILE A 87 -7.48 -11.15 4.77
CA ILE A 87 -6.77 -9.87 4.64
C ILE A 87 -6.65 -9.56 3.16
N VAL A 88 -7.17 -8.40 2.75
CA VAL A 88 -7.11 -7.90 1.37
C VAL A 88 -6.30 -6.61 1.22
N GLY A 89 -5.91 -5.98 2.33
CA GLY A 89 -5.08 -4.79 2.33
C GLY A 89 -4.31 -4.61 3.62
N LEU A 90 -3.09 -4.11 3.53
CA LEU A 90 -2.19 -3.84 4.64
C LEU A 90 -1.42 -2.54 4.37
N TYR A 91 -1.64 -1.53 5.20
CA TYR A 91 -1.12 -0.18 4.99
C TYR A 91 -0.43 0.34 6.25
N GLN A 92 0.84 0.71 6.15
CA GLN A 92 1.59 1.25 7.26
C GLN A 92 1.48 2.78 7.33
N TYR A 93 1.22 3.27 8.53
CA TYR A 93 1.14 4.69 8.83
C TYR A 93 2.16 5.08 9.89
N ASN A 94 2.82 6.20 9.67
CA ASN A 94 3.63 6.89 10.67
C ASN A 94 3.15 8.33 10.81
N ASN A 95 2.80 8.74 12.03
CA ASN A 95 2.32 10.07 12.36
C ASN A 95 1.22 10.55 11.40
N GLY A 96 0.26 9.68 11.09
CA GLY A 96 -0.93 9.98 10.30
C GLY A 96 -0.72 9.95 8.80
N LYS A 97 0.47 9.63 8.32
CA LYS A 97 0.78 9.53 6.89
C LYS A 97 1.10 8.10 6.51
N LEU A 98 0.72 7.68 5.31
CA LEU A 98 1.21 6.42 4.74
C LEU A 98 2.74 6.52 4.60
N GLU A 99 3.43 5.62 5.29
CA GLU A 99 4.89 5.59 5.39
C GLU A 99 5.31 4.14 5.63
N GLY A 100 5.96 3.52 4.65
CA GLY A 100 6.29 2.10 4.66
C GLY A 100 5.36 1.29 3.76
N ILE A 101 4.99 0.08 4.19
CA ILE A 101 4.36 -0.90 3.29
C ILE A 101 2.93 -0.51 2.87
N VAL A 102 2.64 -0.73 1.59
CA VAL A 102 1.32 -0.63 0.97
C VAL A 102 1.12 -1.89 0.14
N ASN A 103 0.40 -2.86 0.71
CA ASN A 103 0.15 -4.14 0.08
C ASN A 103 -1.35 -4.40 -0.07
N ASP A 104 -1.75 -4.85 -1.25
CA ASP A 104 -3.08 -5.39 -1.51
C ASP A 104 -2.98 -6.87 -1.84
N TYR A 105 -4.01 -7.64 -1.47
CA TYR A 105 -4.05 -9.09 -1.66
C TYR A 105 -5.37 -9.50 -2.30
N TYR A 106 -5.30 -10.54 -3.12
CA TYR A 106 -6.48 -11.29 -3.51
C TYR A 106 -7.07 -12.01 -2.29
N GLU A 107 -8.37 -12.34 -2.32
CA GLU A 107 -9.05 -13.01 -1.20
C GLU A 107 -8.40 -14.34 -0.79
N ASN A 108 -7.70 -15.01 -1.71
CA ASN A 108 -6.98 -16.26 -1.45
C ASN A 108 -5.64 -16.05 -0.70
N GLY A 109 -5.24 -14.81 -0.40
CA GLY A 109 -3.97 -14.47 0.27
C GLY A 109 -2.78 -14.31 -0.68
N GLN A 110 -2.97 -14.50 -1.98
CA GLN A 110 -1.95 -14.17 -2.98
C GLN A 110 -1.79 -12.65 -3.04
N ILE A 111 -0.55 -12.17 -3.04
CA ILE A 111 -0.28 -10.74 -3.15
C ILE A 111 -0.71 -10.24 -4.52
N HIS A 112 -1.43 -9.13 -4.54
CA HIS A 112 -1.88 -8.45 -5.75
C HIS A 112 -0.98 -7.25 -6.02
N ILE A 113 -0.74 -6.42 -5.00
CA ILE A 113 0.13 -5.24 -5.11
C ILE A 113 1.12 -5.27 -3.94
N ASN A 114 2.39 -5.06 -4.26
CA ASN A 114 3.45 -4.81 -3.28
C ASN A 114 4.09 -3.46 -3.59
N SER A 115 3.99 -2.52 -2.64
CA SER A 115 4.49 -1.17 -2.82
C SER A 115 4.97 -0.57 -1.50
N ILE A 116 5.59 0.60 -1.61
CA ILE A 116 6.07 1.40 -0.48
C ILE A 116 5.53 2.81 -0.67
N ALA A 117 5.05 3.40 0.42
CA ALA A 117 4.70 4.80 0.49
C ALA A 117 5.73 5.59 1.30
N ARG A 118 5.95 6.83 0.90
CA ARG A 118 6.66 7.86 1.67
C ARG A 118 5.82 9.12 1.65
N ASN A 119 5.49 9.65 2.82
CA ASN A 119 4.74 10.90 2.98
C ASN A 119 3.44 10.92 2.15
N ASP A 120 2.61 9.89 2.31
CA ASP A 120 1.32 9.71 1.59
C ASP A 120 1.40 9.43 0.08
N LYS A 121 2.60 9.24 -0.48
CA LYS A 121 2.79 8.96 -1.91
C LYS A 121 3.49 7.63 -2.13
N ILE A 122 3.13 6.93 -3.20
CA ILE A 122 3.84 5.74 -3.65
C ILE A 122 5.22 6.13 -4.18
N GLU A 123 6.23 5.38 -3.75
CA GLU A 123 7.64 5.69 -3.99
C GLU A 123 8.44 4.40 -4.24
N GLY A 124 9.28 4.43 -5.28
CA GLY A 124 10.18 3.33 -5.61
C GLY A 124 9.49 2.18 -6.34
N LYS A 125 9.97 0.96 -6.08
CA LYS A 125 9.54 -0.24 -6.81
C LYS A 125 8.15 -0.69 -6.35
N THR A 126 7.29 -0.95 -7.32
CA THR A 126 5.96 -1.51 -7.12
C THR A 126 5.79 -2.72 -8.01
N PHE A 127 5.30 -3.81 -7.43
CA PHE A 127 5.03 -5.06 -8.15
C PHE A 127 3.54 -5.34 -8.13
N ILE A 128 2.98 -5.68 -9.28
CA ILE A 128 1.60 -6.09 -9.44
C ILE A 128 1.61 -7.52 -9.98
N TYR A 129 0.83 -8.40 -9.38
CA TYR A 129 0.81 -9.82 -9.69
C TYR A 129 -0.59 -10.26 -10.13
N TYR A 130 -0.65 -11.23 -11.02
CA TYR A 130 -1.87 -11.95 -11.34
C TYR A 130 -2.33 -12.83 -10.15
N PRO A 131 -3.59 -13.29 -10.14
CA PRO A 131 -4.09 -14.19 -9.10
C PRO A 131 -3.35 -15.54 -9.00
N ASP A 132 -2.67 -15.96 -10.07
CA ASP A 132 -1.82 -17.16 -10.10
C ASP A 132 -0.41 -16.92 -9.55
N GLY A 133 -0.10 -15.70 -9.10
CA GLY A 133 1.17 -15.30 -8.51
C GLY A 133 2.24 -14.89 -9.53
N LYS A 134 1.96 -14.93 -10.83
CA LYS A 134 2.90 -14.43 -11.85
C LYS A 134 2.95 -12.91 -11.84
N LEU A 135 4.12 -12.35 -12.11
CA LEU A 135 4.30 -10.91 -12.26
C LEU A 135 3.49 -10.40 -13.46
N GLN A 136 2.62 -9.43 -13.20
CA GLN A 136 1.82 -8.73 -14.21
C GLN A 136 2.48 -7.41 -14.60
N ASP A 137 2.96 -6.64 -13.62
CA ASP A 137 3.56 -5.33 -13.88
C ASP A 137 4.65 -5.04 -12.85
N TYR A 138 5.76 -4.49 -13.33
CA TYR A 138 6.80 -3.90 -12.51
C TYR A 138 6.88 -2.41 -12.81
N ARG A 139 6.64 -1.57 -11.80
CA ARG A 139 6.64 -0.12 -11.90
C ARG A 139 7.69 0.48 -10.98
N ILE A 140 8.22 1.62 -11.38
CA ILE A 140 9.01 2.51 -10.52
C ILE A 140 8.26 3.83 -10.45
N PHE A 141 7.96 4.25 -9.22
CA PHE A 141 7.29 5.51 -8.92
C PHE A 141 8.24 6.52 -8.29
N GLU A 142 8.03 7.78 -8.61
CA GLU A 142 8.58 8.93 -7.88
C GLU A 142 7.42 9.89 -7.59
N ASN A 143 7.10 10.11 -6.32
CA ASN A 143 6.01 10.99 -5.91
C ASN A 143 4.65 10.69 -6.60
N ASP A 144 4.21 9.42 -6.60
CA ASP A 144 3.01 8.90 -7.32
C ASP A 144 3.12 8.85 -8.86
N ILE A 145 4.20 9.37 -9.47
CA ILE A 145 4.37 9.40 -10.93
C ILE A 145 5.15 8.18 -11.39
N ILE A 146 4.68 7.45 -12.42
CA ILE A 146 5.46 6.35 -12.98
C ILE A 146 6.62 6.93 -13.78
N ILE A 147 7.84 6.59 -13.40
CA ILE A 147 9.05 6.95 -14.15
C ILE A 147 9.48 5.82 -15.10
N LYS A 148 9.16 4.57 -14.76
CA LYS A 148 9.37 3.40 -15.62
C LYS A 148 8.37 2.30 -15.30
N SER A 149 7.88 1.59 -16.31
CA SER A 149 7.15 0.33 -16.09
C SER A 149 7.45 -0.75 -17.14
N THR A 150 7.12 -1.98 -16.80
CA THR A 150 7.10 -3.13 -17.71
C THR A 150 5.91 -3.99 -17.37
N GLU A 151 4.95 -4.06 -18.28
CA GLU A 151 3.78 -4.92 -18.19
C GLU A 151 4.05 -6.24 -18.94
N TYR A 152 3.66 -7.35 -18.32
CA TYR A 152 3.83 -8.69 -18.86
C TYR A 152 2.47 -9.32 -19.17
N ASN A 153 2.41 -10.13 -20.21
CA ASN A 153 1.29 -11.02 -20.47
C ASN A 153 1.30 -12.21 -19.50
N LYS A 154 0.18 -12.94 -19.39
CA LYS A 154 0.07 -14.16 -18.56
C LYS A 154 1.07 -15.28 -18.91
N ASN A 155 1.65 -15.25 -20.11
CA ASN A 155 2.70 -16.16 -20.55
C ASN A 155 4.13 -15.69 -20.18
N GLY A 156 4.26 -14.55 -19.48
CA GLY A 156 5.52 -13.98 -19.04
C GLY A 156 6.24 -13.09 -20.05
N LYS A 157 5.72 -12.95 -21.28
CA LYS A 157 6.31 -12.07 -22.30
C LYS A 157 5.96 -10.61 -22.06
N ILE A 158 6.87 -9.70 -22.39
CA ILE A 158 6.63 -8.26 -22.29
C ILE A 158 5.47 -7.88 -23.23
N LYS A 159 4.47 -7.20 -22.67
CA LYS A 159 3.34 -6.63 -23.39
C LYS A 159 3.64 -5.18 -23.79
N ASN A 160 4.11 -4.39 -22.83
CA ASN A 160 4.54 -3.01 -23.06
C ASN A 160 5.53 -2.54 -22.00
N THR A 161 6.22 -1.45 -22.31
CA THR A 161 7.03 -0.70 -21.35
C THR A 161 6.65 0.76 -21.40
N LEU A 162 6.78 1.46 -20.27
CA LEU A 162 6.67 2.91 -20.18
C LEU A 162 7.98 3.50 -19.68
N THR A 163 8.40 4.65 -20.22
CA THR A 163 9.48 5.47 -19.66
C THR A 163 9.05 6.93 -19.63
N SER A 164 9.16 7.59 -18.48
CA SER A 164 8.87 9.03 -18.36
C SER A 164 9.90 9.85 -19.13
N THR A 165 9.42 10.88 -19.81
CA THR A 165 10.26 11.89 -20.48
C THR A 165 10.32 13.21 -19.69
N GLY A 166 9.73 13.24 -18.49
CA GLY A 166 9.69 14.39 -17.59
C GLY A 166 8.27 14.75 -17.17
N GLY A 167 8.09 14.88 -15.85
CA GLY A 167 6.77 15.11 -15.26
C GLY A 167 5.80 14.00 -15.66
N LEU A 168 4.62 14.39 -16.15
CA LEU A 168 3.58 13.47 -16.59
C LEU A 168 3.78 12.94 -18.02
N ASN A 169 4.76 13.45 -18.78
CA ASN A 169 5.00 12.96 -20.14
C ASN A 169 5.76 11.62 -20.11
N ALA A 170 5.41 10.74 -21.03
CA ALA A 170 6.05 9.44 -21.15
C ALA A 170 5.98 8.89 -22.58
N VAL A 171 6.78 7.86 -22.85
CA VAL A 171 6.69 7.04 -24.06
C VAL A 171 6.29 5.63 -23.65
N ILE A 172 5.23 5.12 -24.27
CA ILE A 172 4.83 3.71 -24.20
C ILE A 172 5.37 2.99 -25.44
N ILE A 173 6.05 1.86 -25.22
CA ILE A 173 6.47 0.95 -26.27
C ILE A 173 5.62 -0.32 -26.17
N LEU A 174 4.92 -0.65 -27.24
CA LEU A 174 4.14 -1.87 -27.37
C LEU A 174 4.97 -2.94 -28.09
N TYR A 175 4.75 -4.20 -27.75
CA TYR A 175 5.45 -5.34 -28.35
C TYR A 175 4.47 -6.32 -29.00
N TYR A 176 4.94 -6.97 -30.06
CA TYR A 176 4.33 -8.17 -30.62
C TYR A 176 4.64 -9.39 -29.74
N GLU A 177 3.93 -10.50 -29.98
CA GLU A 177 4.16 -11.76 -29.25
C GLU A 177 5.57 -12.35 -29.45
N ASN A 178 6.27 -11.98 -30.51
CA ASN A 178 7.66 -12.35 -30.78
C ASN A 178 8.66 -11.32 -30.24
N GLU A 179 8.22 -10.42 -29.36
CA GLU A 179 9.04 -9.46 -28.61
C GLU A 179 9.69 -8.34 -29.47
N PHE A 180 9.34 -8.24 -30.75
CA PHE A 180 9.65 -7.05 -31.55
C PHE A 180 8.67 -5.92 -31.23
N LYS A 181 9.14 -4.68 -31.32
CA LYS A 181 8.29 -3.49 -31.11
C LYS A 181 7.17 -3.47 -32.16
N SER A 182 5.96 -3.16 -31.72
CA SER A 182 4.80 -2.93 -32.60
C SER A 182 4.46 -1.45 -32.70
N ALA A 183 4.64 -0.69 -31.62
CA ALA A 183 4.46 0.76 -31.64
C ALA A 183 5.25 1.48 -30.56
N GLU A 184 5.50 2.76 -30.80
CA GLU A 184 5.97 3.74 -29.81
C GLU A 184 4.97 4.92 -29.79
N ILE A 185 4.49 5.27 -28.60
CA ILE A 185 3.40 6.25 -28.42
C ILE A 185 3.80 7.25 -27.34
N GLU A 186 3.86 8.53 -27.69
CA GLU A 186 4.00 9.62 -26.73
C GLU A 186 2.66 9.86 -26.02
N VAL A 187 2.69 9.91 -24.68
CA VAL A 187 1.51 10.03 -23.83
C VAL A 187 1.73 10.99 -22.65
N ILE A 188 0.62 11.46 -22.08
CA ILE A 188 0.55 12.10 -20.77
C ILE A 188 -0.14 11.14 -19.80
N GLN A 189 0.47 10.93 -18.65
CA GLN A 189 -0.09 10.19 -17.53
C GLN A 189 -1.18 11.02 -16.84
N ASP A 190 -2.39 10.48 -16.76
CA ASP A 190 -3.55 11.12 -16.15
C ASP A 190 -3.96 10.41 -14.85
N TYR A 191 -3.89 11.17 -13.76
CA TYR A 191 -4.19 10.76 -12.39
C TYR A 191 -5.49 11.37 -11.85
N SER A 192 -6.31 11.98 -12.70
CA SER A 192 -7.55 12.66 -12.32
C SER A 192 -8.55 11.73 -11.61
N ASN A 193 -8.54 10.43 -11.94
CA ASN A 193 -9.37 9.42 -11.27
C ASN A 193 -8.53 8.39 -10.49
N ARG A 194 -8.06 8.77 -9.29
CA ARG A 194 -7.24 7.91 -8.42
C ARG A 194 -7.91 6.61 -7.93
N LYS A 195 -9.22 6.42 -8.18
CA LYS A 195 -9.94 5.18 -7.83
C LYS A 195 -9.90 4.13 -8.95
N GLU A 196 -9.46 4.50 -10.15
CA GLU A 196 -9.34 3.64 -11.33
C GLU A 196 -7.86 3.43 -11.71
N GLU A 197 -7.62 2.58 -12.71
CA GLU A 197 -6.31 2.47 -13.36
C GLU A 197 -5.84 3.81 -13.93
N ILE A 198 -4.52 4.06 -13.88
CA ILE A 198 -3.90 5.26 -14.45
C ILE A 198 -4.20 5.31 -15.96
N LYS A 199 -4.70 6.45 -16.43
CA LYS A 199 -5.02 6.65 -17.85
C LYS A 199 -3.82 7.26 -18.56
N PHE A 200 -3.67 6.92 -19.84
CA PHE A 200 -2.61 7.48 -20.69
C PHE A 200 -3.26 8.19 -21.88
N ILE A 201 -3.13 9.51 -21.92
CA ILE A 201 -3.68 10.35 -22.97
C ILE A 201 -2.62 10.49 -24.06
N LYS A 202 -2.93 10.11 -25.30
CA LYS A 202 -2.00 10.28 -26.42
C LYS A 202 -1.62 11.77 -26.56
N ASN A 203 -0.32 12.04 -26.59
CA ASN A 203 0.23 13.40 -26.64
C ASN A 203 1.40 13.45 -27.63
N GLY A 204 1.07 13.54 -28.92
CA GLY A 204 2.08 13.69 -29.98
C GLY A 204 2.25 12.45 -30.85
N LYS A 205 3.51 12.06 -31.08
CA LYS A 205 3.88 11.12 -32.13
C LYS A 205 3.46 9.69 -31.79
N THR A 206 3.07 8.96 -32.83
CA THR A 206 2.97 7.50 -32.81
C THR A 206 3.80 6.95 -33.95
N THR A 207 4.71 6.04 -33.65
CA THR A 207 5.45 5.26 -34.65
C THR A 207 4.92 3.83 -34.60
N VAL A 208 4.53 3.26 -35.73
CA VAL A 208 4.08 1.86 -35.84
C VAL A 208 5.10 1.10 -36.65
N TYR A 209 5.41 -0.12 -36.23
CA TYR A 209 6.36 -1.01 -36.91
C TYR A 209 5.58 -2.13 -37.58
N GLU A 210 5.92 -2.47 -38.81
CA GLU A 210 5.29 -3.60 -39.50
C GLU A 210 5.90 -4.93 -39.07
N ARG A 211 5.08 -5.98 -39.10
CA ARG A 211 5.51 -7.36 -38.86
C ARG A 211 6.08 -7.91 -40.16
N ASN A 212 7.38 -7.75 -40.38
CA ASN A 212 8.09 -8.43 -41.46
C ASN A 212 8.27 -9.91 -41.16
#